data_AF-A0A7J7M6N4-F1
#
_entry.id   AF-A0A7J7M6N4-F1
#
_cell.length_a   1.000
_cell.length_b   1.000
_cell.length_c   1.000
_cell.angle_alpha   90.00
_cell.angle_beta   90.00
_cell.angle_gamma   90.00
#
_symmetry.space_group_name_H-M   'P 1'
#
loop_
_entity.id
_entity.type
_entity.pdbx_description
1 polymer ?
#
loop_
_entity_poly.entity_id
_entity_poly.type
_entity_poly.pdbx_seq_one_letter_code
_entity_poly.pdbx_strand_id
1 'polypeptide(L)'
;MDPNKLFTDFDSGIEAKQPNSAIRKCARVQLIKNGKKIAAFVPNDGCLNYIEENDEVLIAGFGRKGHAVGDIPGVRFKVVKVSGVSLLALFKEKKEKPRS
;
A
#
# COMPACT_ATOMS: atom_id res chain seq x y z
N MET A 1 15.36 7.34 10.71
CA MET A 1 14.86 6.71 9.46
C MET A 1 13.95 5.54 9.82
N ASP A 2 12.65 5.69 9.59
CA ASP A 2 11.65 4.66 9.89
C ASP A 2 11.97 3.36 9.13
N PRO A 3 11.99 2.20 9.82
CA PRO A 3 12.28 0.91 9.18
C PRO A 3 11.25 0.48 8.14
N ASN A 4 10.06 1.09 8.15
CA ASN A 4 8.93 0.75 7.29
C ASN A 4 8.73 1.74 6.12
N LYS A 5 9.73 2.59 5.87
CA LYS A 5 9.73 3.57 4.77
C LYS A 5 10.12 2.88 3.46
N LEU A 6 9.26 2.96 2.46
CA LEU A 6 9.42 2.30 1.15
C LEU A 6 9.22 3.30 0.02
N PHE A 7 9.78 2.99 -1.15
CA PHE A 7 9.44 3.64 -2.40
C PHE A 7 8.42 2.81 -3.19
N THR A 8 7.51 3.46 -3.89
CA THR A 8 6.55 2.84 -4.80
C THR A 8 7.17 2.67 -6.18
N ASP A 9 7.15 1.44 -6.69
CA ASP A 9 7.70 1.14 -8.02
C ASP A 9 6.58 1.11 -9.09
N PHE A 10 5.47 0.39 -8.88
CA PHE A 10 4.37 0.25 -9.85
C PHE A 10 3.07 -0.23 -9.18
N ASP A 11 1.90 0.19 -9.67
CA ASP A 11 0.60 -0.38 -9.26
C ASP A 11 0.39 -1.76 -9.90
N SER A 12 -0.21 -2.69 -9.15
CA SER A 12 -0.57 -4.02 -9.62
C SER A 12 -1.95 -4.40 -9.11
N GLY A 13 -2.88 -4.64 -10.04
CA GLY A 13 -4.14 -5.31 -9.73
C GLY A 13 -3.87 -6.77 -9.39
N ILE A 14 -4.24 -7.20 -8.19
CA ILE A 14 -4.17 -8.61 -7.78
C ILE A 14 -5.56 -9.20 -7.81
N GLU A 15 -5.73 -10.31 -8.54
CA GLU A 15 -6.99 -11.05 -8.55
C GLU A 15 -7.22 -11.73 -7.20
N ALA A 16 -8.45 -11.60 -6.71
CA ALA A 16 -8.90 -12.29 -5.51
C ALA A 16 -8.91 -13.81 -5.71
N LYS A 17 -8.65 -14.56 -4.63
CA LYS A 17 -8.86 -16.01 -4.61
C LYS A 17 -10.35 -16.32 -4.78
N GLN A 18 -10.63 -17.33 -5.60
CA GLN A 18 -11.94 -17.98 -5.67
C GLN A 18 -12.40 -18.37 -4.26
N PRO A 19 -13.68 -18.14 -3.88
CA PRO A 19 -14.88 -17.92 -4.70
C PRO A 19 -15.21 -16.45 -5.04
N ASN A 20 -14.38 -15.49 -4.62
CA ASN A 20 -14.63 -14.07 -4.88
C ASN A 20 -14.06 -13.65 -6.23
N SER A 21 -14.81 -12.85 -6.99
CA SER A 21 -14.33 -12.21 -8.21
C SER A 21 -14.18 -10.70 -7.97
N ALA A 22 -12.94 -10.27 -7.70
CA ALA A 22 -12.60 -8.87 -7.49
C ALA A 22 -11.13 -8.62 -7.82
N ILE A 23 -10.84 -7.44 -8.38
CA ILE A 23 -9.47 -6.95 -8.56
C ILE A 23 -9.14 -6.07 -7.36
N ARG A 24 -8.10 -6.44 -6.63
CA ARG A 24 -7.64 -5.74 -5.43
C ARG A 24 -6.45 -4.88 -5.79
N LYS A 25 -6.62 -3.57 -5.60
CA LYS A 25 -5.57 -2.59 -5.92
C LYS A 25 -4.42 -2.71 -4.92
N CYS A 26 -3.22 -3.01 -5.42
CA CYS A 26 -2.04 -3.25 -4.60
C CYS A 26 -0.83 -2.52 -5.21
N ALA A 27 -0.10 -1.79 -4.38
CA ALA A 27 1.14 -1.16 -4.80
C ALA A 27 2.33 -2.12 -4.63
N ARG A 28 3.23 -2.18 -5.62
CA ARG A 28 4.56 -2.76 -5.44
C ARG A 28 5.47 -1.71 -4.81
N VAL A 29 6.11 -2.11 -3.73
CA VAL A 29 6.90 -1.22 -2.89
C VAL A 29 8.25 -1.84 -2.58
N GLN A 30 9.31 -1.03 -2.61
CA GLN A 30 10.67 -1.45 -2.33
C GLN A 30 11.14 -0.94 -0.96
N LEU A 31 11.62 -1.86 -0.13
CA LEU A 31 12.24 -1.55 1.16
C LEU A 31 13.55 -0.77 0.98
N ILE A 32 13.59 0.47 1.45
CA ILE A 32 14.80 1.32 1.38
C ILE A 32 15.98 0.64 2.08
N LYS A 33 15.73 0.04 3.26
CA LYS A 33 16.80 -0.57 4.08
C LYS A 33 17.31 -1.90 3.51
N ASN A 34 16.45 -2.66 2.84
CA ASN A 34 16.74 -4.05 2.47
C ASN A 34 16.77 -4.30 0.95
N GLY A 35 16.41 -3.31 0.14
CA GLY A 35 16.25 -3.43 -1.32
C GLY A 35 15.15 -4.40 -1.79
N LYS A 36 14.45 -5.08 -0.87
CA LYS A 36 13.44 -6.10 -1.18
C LYS A 36 12.15 -5.47 -1.70
N LYS A 37 11.64 -6.00 -2.80
CA LYS A 37 10.32 -5.64 -3.36
C LYS A 37 9.24 -6.50 -2.74
N ILE A 38 8.17 -5.87 -2.25
CA ILE A 38 7.01 -6.53 -1.65
C ILE A 38 5.73 -5.90 -2.21
N ALA A 39 4.61 -6.62 -2.11
CA ALA A 39 3.30 -6.09 -2.45
C ALA A 39 2.58 -5.60 -1.19
N ALA A 40 1.96 -4.42 -1.28
CA ALA A 40 1.17 -3.81 -0.22
C ALA A 40 -0.24 -3.48 -0.71
N PHE A 41 -1.25 -3.83 0.07
CA PHE A 41 -2.64 -3.51 -0.21
C PHE A 41 -2.89 -2.02 -0.02
N VAL A 42 -3.61 -1.39 -0.96
CA VAL A 42 -4.07 0.00 -0.84
C VAL A 42 -5.51 0.00 -0.32
N PRO A 43 -5.75 0.46 0.92
CA PRO A 43 -7.10 0.48 1.49
C PRO A 43 -7.95 1.62 0.91
N ASN A 44 -9.27 1.38 0.85
CA ASN A 44 -10.31 2.26 0.31
C ASN A 44 -10.23 2.49 -1.21
N ASP A 45 -11.39 2.68 -1.82
CA ASP A 45 -11.48 2.95 -3.25
C ASP A 45 -10.95 4.36 -3.58
N GLY A 46 -10.29 4.50 -4.73
CA GLY A 46 -9.70 5.77 -5.17
C GLY A 46 -8.39 6.16 -4.47
N CYS A 47 -8.01 5.51 -3.35
CA CYS A 47 -6.77 5.85 -2.65
C CYS A 47 -5.49 5.62 -3.47
N LEU A 48 -5.57 4.76 -4.49
CA LEU A 48 -4.48 4.55 -5.41
C LEU A 48 -4.09 5.82 -6.16
N ASN A 49 -5.06 6.71 -6.46
CA ASN A 49 -4.80 7.94 -7.20
C ASN A 49 -3.93 8.94 -6.43
N TYR A 50 -3.78 8.77 -5.12
CA TYR A 50 -2.89 9.61 -4.29
C TYR A 50 -1.46 9.10 -4.24
N ILE A 51 -1.20 7.90 -4.77
CA ILE A 51 0.11 7.26 -4.76
C ILE A 51 0.70 7.37 -6.17
N GLU A 52 1.84 8.03 -6.26
CA GLU A 52 2.61 8.17 -7.50
C GLU A 52 3.84 7.26 -7.47
N GLU A 53 4.53 7.15 -8.61
CA GLU A 53 5.79 6.42 -8.68
C GLU A 53 6.88 7.18 -7.90
N ASN A 54 7.75 6.46 -7.19
CA ASN A 54 8.80 7.00 -6.33
C ASN A 54 8.31 7.79 -5.10
N ASP A 55 7.01 7.75 -4.79
CA ASP A 55 6.50 8.27 -3.53
C ASP A 55 7.04 7.49 -2.33
N GLU A 56 7.27 8.22 -1.25
CA GLU A 56 7.59 7.62 0.03
C GLU A 56 6.33 7.13 0.72
N VAL A 57 6.20 5.81 0.88
CA VAL A 57 5.07 5.20 1.56
C VAL A 57 5.48 4.53 2.86
N LEU A 58 4.58 4.59 3.83
CA LEU A 58 4.70 3.86 5.07
C LEU A 58 3.73 2.68 5.06
N ILE A 59 4.28 1.49 5.20
CA ILE A 59 3.50 0.27 5.31
C ILE A 59 3.33 -0.18 6.76
N ALA A 60 2.25 -0.90 7.00
CA ALA A 60 2.03 -1.64 8.24
C ALA A 60 1.66 -3.09 7.93
N GLY A 61 1.86 -3.96 8.92
CA GLY A 61 1.37 -5.33 8.86
C GLY A 61 -0.15 -5.35 8.61
N PHE A 62 -0.57 -6.22 7.70
CA PHE A 62 -1.96 -6.44 7.40
C PHE A 62 -2.41 -7.74 8.08
N GLY A 63 -3.40 -7.64 8.98
CA GLY A 63 -4.02 -8.76 9.68
C GLY A 63 -3.09 -9.56 10.61
N ARG A 64 -3.16 -10.90 10.54
CA ARG A 64 -2.53 -11.83 11.50
C ARG A 64 -1.04 -12.05 11.18
N LYS A 65 -0.23 -12.18 12.23
CA LYS A 65 1.24 -12.27 12.19
C LYS A 65 1.73 -13.30 11.16
N GLY A 66 2.07 -12.80 9.98
CA GLY A 66 2.77 -13.55 8.94
C GLY A 66 1.92 -14.29 7.92
N HIS A 67 0.59 -14.12 7.93
CA HIS A 67 -0.31 -14.70 6.95
C HIS A 67 -0.86 -13.63 6.00
N ALA A 68 -1.08 -14.02 4.74
CA ALA A 68 -1.86 -13.20 3.83
C ALA A 68 -3.30 -13.11 4.34
N VAL A 69 -3.92 -11.94 4.19
CA VAL A 69 -5.23 -11.66 4.78
C VAL A 69 -6.31 -11.77 3.72
N GLY A 70 -7.38 -12.48 4.07
CA GLY A 70 -8.58 -12.57 3.25
C GLY A 70 -8.34 -13.28 1.93
N ASP A 71 -8.87 -12.67 0.87
CA ASP A 71 -8.90 -13.14 -0.50
C ASP A 71 -7.63 -12.78 -1.30
N ILE A 72 -6.69 -12.03 -0.74
CA ILE A 72 -5.55 -11.49 -1.48
C ILE A 72 -4.31 -12.40 -1.28
N PRO A 73 -3.88 -13.17 -2.30
CA PRO A 73 -2.69 -14.00 -2.20
C PRO A 73 -1.43 -13.14 -2.08
N GLY A 74 -0.50 -13.53 -1.19
CA GLY A 74 0.84 -12.92 -1.12
C GLY A 74 0.92 -11.53 -0.48
N VAL A 75 -0.21 -10.86 -0.24
CA VAL A 75 -0.23 -9.53 0.37
C VAL A 75 -0.37 -9.62 1.89
N ARG A 76 0.69 -9.21 2.57
CA ARG A 76 0.82 -9.26 4.04
C ARG A 76 0.92 -7.88 4.68
N PHE A 77 0.96 -6.84 3.86
CA PHE A 77 1.15 -5.46 4.28
C PHE A 77 0.08 -4.58 3.64
N LYS A 78 -0.22 -3.48 4.31
CA LYS A 78 -1.09 -2.42 3.79
C LYS A 78 -0.36 -1.08 3.84
N VAL A 79 -0.73 -0.19 2.93
CA VAL A 79 -0.27 1.20 2.96
C VAL A 79 -1.06 1.96 4.03
N VAL A 80 -0.37 2.78 4.82
CA VAL A 80 -0.98 3.60 5.90
C VAL A 80 -0.76 5.09 5.66
N LYS A 81 0.44 5.46 5.20
CA LYS A 81 0.80 6.85 4.90
C LYS A 81 1.51 6.94 3.55
N VAL A 82 1.37 8.09 2.91
CA VAL A 82 2.02 8.47 1.66
C VAL A 82 2.56 9.89 1.86
N SER A 83 3.83 10.11 1.54
CA SER A 83 4.52 11.41 1.65
C SER A 83 4.32 12.08 3.02
N GLY A 84 4.39 11.28 4.09
CA GLY A 84 4.22 11.75 5.48
C GLY A 84 2.76 11.99 5.92
N VAL A 85 1.79 11.92 5.01
CA VAL A 85 0.35 12.11 5.31
C VAL A 85 -0.37 10.77 5.37
N SER A 86 -1.33 10.62 6.28
CA SER A 86 -2.10 9.39 6.40
C SER A 86 -3.09 9.24 5.24
N LEU A 87 -3.17 8.05 4.64
CA LEU A 87 -4.12 7.77 3.54
C LEU A 87 -5.57 8.07 3.95
N LEU A 88 -5.95 7.76 5.18
CA LEU A 88 -7.28 8.09 5.71
C LEU A 88 -7.55 9.60 5.78
N ALA A 89 -6.51 10.43 5.95
CA ALA A 89 -6.65 11.87 5.97
C ALA A 89 -6.80 12.44 4.56
N LEU A 90 -6.05 11.87 3.59
CA LEU A 90 -6.19 12.19 2.16
C LEU A 90 -7.58 11.77 1.64
N PHE A 91 -8.01 10.55 1.96
CA PHE A 91 -9.32 10.02 1.56
C PHE A 91 -10.51 10.81 2.12
N LYS A 92 -10.37 11.33 3.35
CA LYS A 92 -11.40 12.18 3.98
C LYS A 92 -11.23 13.67 3.63
N GLU A 93 -10.32 14.00 2.73
CA GLU A 93 -9.99 15.37 2.31
C GLU A 93 -9.67 16.31 3.48
N LYS A 94 -9.19 15.76 4.60
CA LYS A 94 -8.80 16.53 5.78
C LYS A 94 -7.41 17.14 5.66
N LYS A 95 -6.60 16.56 4.77
CA LYS A 95 -5.25 17.01 4.42
C LYS A 95 -5.06 16.77 2.94
N GLU A 96 -4.25 17.61 2.32
CA GLU A 96 -3.80 17.43 0.95
C GLU A 96 -2.42 16.77 0.94
N LYS A 97 -2.10 16.10 -0.17
CA LYS A 97 -0.77 15.55 -0.38
C LYS A 97 0.20 16.73 -0.50
N PRO A 98 1.28 16.77 0.30
CA PRO A 98 2.30 17.79 0.12
C PRO A 98 2.89 17.63 -1.28
N ARG A 99 2.80 18.68 -2.09
CA ARG A 99 3.55 18.76 -3.35
C ARG A 99 5.00 19.06 -2.99
N SER A 100 5.90 18.16 -3.36
CA SER A 100 7.35 18.40 -3.39
C SER A 100 7.78 18.75 -4.80
#